data_AF-A0AB74AVU8-F1
#
_entry.id   AF-A0AB74AVU8-F1
#
_cell.length_a   1.000
_cell.length_b   1.000
_cell.length_c   1.000
_cell.angle_alpha   90.00
_cell.angle_beta   90.00
_cell.angle_gamma   90.00
#
_symmetry.space_group_name_H-M   'P 1'
#
loop_
_entity.id
_entity.type
_entity.pdbx_description
1 polymer ?
#
loop_
_entity_poly.entity_id
_entity_poly.type
_entity_poly.pdbx_seq_one_letter_code
_entity_poly.pdbx_strand_id
1 'polypeptide(L)'
;MRTGMIALASGLVALRFLPALPPTWLLLLMPILALMLLPFRTYPLALFLLGFTWACVSAQWALNDRLVHRLDGQTLWLQGKVVGLPSVAERVVRFELEGARSRRAILPARIRVAWYGGPQVNSGERWRMAVKLKRPAGLVNPDAFDYEAWLLAQRIGATGTVVDGQLLTPARGAWRDLIRQRLLAVDAQGREGGLAALVLGDGSGLSSTDWQVLQDTGTVHLLVISGQHIGLLAGVIYALVAGLARWGLWPRALPWLPCACALAFIAALGYGLLAGFEVPVRRACVMVAMVLLWRLRFRHLGVVWPHSTRC
;
A
#
# COMPACT_ATOMS: atom_id res chain seq x y z
N MET A 1 -1.60 9.43 -27.73
CA MET A 1 -1.27 9.38 -26.28
C MET A 1 -2.52 9.34 -25.40
N ARG A 2 -3.46 10.30 -25.49
CA ARG A 2 -4.70 10.30 -24.68
C ARG A 2 -5.57 9.04 -24.87
N THR A 3 -5.80 8.65 -26.12
CA THR A 3 -6.58 7.45 -26.50
C THR A 3 -5.98 6.15 -25.94
N GLY A 4 -4.66 6.01 -25.94
CA GLY A 4 -3.98 4.83 -25.39
C GLY A 4 -4.12 4.70 -23.87
N MET A 5 -4.05 5.82 -23.13
CA MET A 5 -4.25 5.81 -21.68
C MET A 5 -5.69 5.44 -21.30
N ILE A 6 -6.68 5.97 -22.02
CA ILE A 6 -8.09 5.64 -21.81
C ILE A 6 -8.34 4.16 -22.13
N ALA A 7 -7.74 3.63 -23.20
CA ALA A 7 -7.87 2.24 -23.57
C ALA A 7 -7.26 1.29 -22.51
N LEU A 8 -6.08 1.62 -21.97
CA LEU A 8 -5.48 0.84 -20.90
C LEU A 8 -6.31 0.90 -19.60
N ALA A 9 -6.81 2.09 -19.23
CA ALA A 9 -7.66 2.27 -18.06
C ALA A 9 -8.99 1.51 -18.18
N SER A 10 -9.63 1.57 -19.35
CA SER A 10 -10.86 0.79 -19.61
C SER A 10 -10.60 -0.71 -19.57
N GLY A 11 -9.46 -1.19 -20.08
CA GLY A 11 -9.06 -2.60 -19.94
C GLY A 11 -8.91 -3.05 -18.47
N LEU A 12 -8.32 -2.20 -17.62
CA LEU A 12 -8.20 -2.48 -16.18
C LEU A 12 -9.56 -2.52 -15.48
N VAL A 13 -10.48 -1.63 -15.85
CA VAL A 13 -11.81 -1.51 -15.22
C VAL A 13 -12.78 -2.58 -15.72
N ALA A 14 -12.64 -3.03 -16.98
CA ALA A 14 -13.52 -4.00 -17.60
C ALA A 14 -13.70 -5.27 -16.76
N LEU A 15 -12.65 -5.72 -16.05
CA LEU A 15 -12.69 -6.88 -15.17
C LEU A 15 -13.78 -6.78 -14.09
N ARG A 16 -14.12 -5.59 -13.58
CA ARG A 16 -15.16 -5.40 -12.55
C ARG A 16 -16.55 -5.84 -13.03
N PHE A 17 -16.78 -5.84 -14.33
CA PHE A 17 -18.07 -6.21 -14.94
C PHE A 17 -18.14 -7.70 -15.33
N LEU A 18 -17.04 -8.45 -15.25
CA LEU A 18 -17.07 -9.89 -15.52
C LEU A 18 -17.42 -10.69 -14.27
N PRO A 19 -18.39 -11.62 -14.35
CA PRO A 19 -18.75 -12.49 -13.23
C PRO A 19 -17.70 -13.58 -12.97
N ALA A 20 -16.91 -13.94 -13.99
CA ALA A 20 -15.87 -14.96 -13.90
C ALA A 20 -14.62 -14.52 -14.67
N LEU A 21 -13.45 -14.93 -14.18
CA LEU A 21 -12.20 -14.69 -14.88
C LEU A 21 -12.15 -15.52 -16.17
N PRO A 22 -11.61 -14.95 -17.26
CA PRO A 22 -11.34 -15.71 -18.47
C PRO A 22 -10.36 -16.87 -18.16
N PRO A 23 -10.46 -17.97 -18.92
CA PRO A 23 -9.62 -19.14 -18.69
C PRO A 23 -8.13 -18.81 -18.95
N THR A 24 -7.24 -19.55 -18.30
CA THR A 24 -5.79 -19.30 -18.31
C THR A 24 -5.17 -19.32 -19.70
N TRP A 25 -5.67 -20.16 -20.61
CA TRP A 25 -5.21 -20.21 -22.00
C TRP A 25 -5.49 -18.89 -22.75
N LEU A 26 -6.65 -18.26 -22.50
CA LEU A 26 -7.02 -17.00 -23.13
C LEU A 26 -6.13 -15.86 -22.61
N LEU A 27 -5.78 -15.90 -21.32
CA LEU A 27 -4.85 -14.96 -20.70
C LEU A 27 -3.42 -15.04 -21.25
N LEU A 28 -3.01 -16.21 -21.75
CA LEU A 28 -1.70 -16.37 -22.41
C LEU A 28 -1.72 -15.86 -23.87
N LEU A 29 -2.86 -15.95 -24.55
CA LEU A 29 -3.01 -15.49 -25.94
C LEU A 29 -3.16 -13.97 -26.06
N MET A 30 -3.90 -13.34 -25.15
CA MET A 30 -4.16 -11.89 -25.17
C MET A 30 -2.90 -10.99 -25.21
N PRO A 31 -1.82 -11.24 -24.44
CA PRO A 31 -0.62 -10.41 -24.52
C PRO A 31 0.13 -10.61 -25.84
N ILE A 32 0.14 -11.82 -26.42
CA ILE A 32 0.74 -12.09 -27.73
C ILE A 32 0.01 -11.27 -28.79
N LEU A 33 -1.32 -11.33 -28.80
CA LEU A 33 -2.16 -10.55 -29.72
C LEU A 33 -1.95 -9.04 -29.51
N ALA A 34 -1.83 -8.59 -28.27
CA ALA A 34 -1.57 -7.19 -27.97
C ALA A 34 -0.20 -6.72 -28.50
N LEU A 35 0.86 -7.52 -28.36
CA LEU A 35 2.17 -7.20 -28.95
C LEU A 35 2.10 -7.15 -30.48
N MET A 36 1.36 -8.06 -31.13
CA MET A 36 1.18 -8.04 -32.59
C MET A 36 0.40 -6.80 -33.07
N LEU A 37 -0.52 -6.28 -32.27
CA LEU A 37 -1.36 -5.11 -32.59
C LEU A 37 -0.69 -3.75 -32.26
N LEU A 38 0.39 -3.76 -31.46
CA LEU A 38 1.10 -2.57 -30.99
C LEU A 38 1.73 -1.69 -32.09
N PRO A 39 2.35 -2.24 -33.17
CA PRO A 39 3.00 -1.43 -34.20
C PRO A 39 2.01 -0.80 -35.20
N PHE A 40 0.74 -1.23 -35.20
CA PHE A 40 -0.28 -0.76 -36.12
C PHE A 40 -1.13 0.38 -35.53
N ARG A 41 -2.01 0.98 -36.34
CA ARG A 41 -2.99 1.99 -35.87
C ARG A 41 -3.98 1.45 -34.82
N THR A 42 -4.02 0.14 -34.61
CA THR A 42 -4.78 -0.57 -33.58
C THR A 42 -4.14 -0.54 -32.19
N TYR A 43 -3.08 0.26 -31.97
CA TYR A 43 -2.42 0.38 -30.67
C TYR A 43 -3.35 0.65 -29.46
N PRO A 44 -4.52 1.35 -29.57
CA PRO A 44 -5.42 1.48 -28.42
C PRO A 44 -6.00 0.13 -27.99
N LEU A 45 -6.35 -0.74 -28.94
CA LEU A 45 -6.84 -2.08 -28.66
C LEU A 45 -5.74 -2.95 -28.01
N ALA A 46 -4.49 -2.83 -28.47
CA ALA A 46 -3.36 -3.48 -27.84
C ALA A 46 -3.21 -3.07 -26.36
N LEU A 47 -3.32 -1.77 -26.07
CA LEU A 47 -3.23 -1.24 -24.70
C LEU A 47 -4.42 -1.67 -23.83
N PHE A 48 -5.62 -1.78 -24.40
CA PHE A 48 -6.79 -2.36 -23.73
C PHE A 48 -6.54 -3.82 -23.35
N LEU A 49 -6.08 -4.64 -24.30
CA LEU A 49 -5.79 -6.06 -24.06
C LEU A 49 -4.67 -6.26 -23.03
N LEU A 50 -3.62 -5.42 -23.05
CA LEU A 50 -2.57 -5.45 -22.03
C LEU A 50 -3.11 -5.09 -20.65
N GLY A 51 -3.90 -4.02 -20.54
CA GLY A 51 -4.55 -3.62 -19.29
C GLY A 51 -5.48 -4.70 -18.75
N PHE A 52 -6.31 -5.29 -19.62
CA PHE A 52 -7.23 -6.36 -19.26
C PHE A 52 -6.51 -7.64 -18.82
N THR A 53 -5.50 -8.07 -19.57
CA THR A 53 -4.66 -9.23 -19.22
C THR A 53 -3.99 -9.01 -17.87
N TRP A 54 -3.41 -7.83 -17.65
CA TRP A 54 -2.77 -7.47 -16.38
C TRP A 54 -3.76 -7.54 -15.22
N ALA A 55 -4.95 -6.97 -15.37
CA ALA A 55 -6.00 -7.03 -14.35
C ALA A 55 -6.39 -8.48 -14.03
N CYS A 56 -6.61 -9.30 -15.06
CA CYS A 56 -7.00 -10.69 -14.90
C CYS A 56 -5.91 -11.54 -14.25
N VAL A 57 -4.64 -11.39 -14.66
CA VAL A 57 -3.50 -12.09 -14.04
C VAL A 57 -3.36 -11.67 -12.58
N SER A 58 -3.47 -10.37 -12.30
CA SER A 58 -3.41 -9.84 -10.94
C SER A 58 -4.51 -10.41 -10.04
N ALA A 59 -5.75 -10.48 -10.55
CA ALA A 59 -6.90 -11.03 -9.87
C ALA A 59 -6.81 -12.56 -9.69
N GLN A 60 -6.40 -13.29 -10.74
CA GLN A 60 -6.19 -14.74 -10.65
C GLN A 60 -5.13 -15.07 -9.60
N TRP A 61 -4.04 -14.30 -9.56
CA TRP A 61 -3.02 -14.48 -8.53
C TRP A 61 -3.56 -14.22 -7.12
N ALA A 62 -4.45 -13.24 -6.95
CA ALA A 62 -5.10 -12.97 -5.66
C ALA A 62 -6.09 -14.07 -5.26
N LEU A 63 -6.84 -14.62 -6.22
CA LEU A 63 -7.80 -15.71 -5.98
C LEU A 63 -7.10 -17.04 -5.70
N ASN A 64 -5.97 -17.32 -6.37
CA ASN A 64 -5.19 -18.54 -6.14
C ASN A 64 -4.58 -18.59 -4.74
N ASP A 65 -4.30 -17.43 -4.13
CA ASP A 65 -3.80 -17.34 -2.75
C ASP A 65 -4.91 -17.45 -1.69
N ARG A 66 -6.19 -17.56 -2.09
CA ARG A 66 -7.29 -17.72 -1.13
C ARG A 66 -7.25 -19.07 -0.43
N LEU A 67 -7.77 -19.09 0.79
CA LEU A 67 -7.94 -20.31 1.57
C LEU A 67 -8.73 -21.38 0.80
N VAL A 68 -8.14 -22.58 0.76
CA VAL A 68 -8.75 -23.76 0.14
C VAL A 68 -10.06 -24.10 0.85
N HIS A 69 -11.09 -24.45 0.07
CA HIS A 69 -12.44 -24.70 0.59
C HIS A 69 -12.50 -25.75 1.70
N ARG A 70 -11.63 -26.77 1.67
CA ARG A 70 -11.55 -27.81 2.70
C ARG A 70 -11.16 -27.29 4.09
N LEU A 71 -10.50 -26.14 4.18
CA LEU A 71 -10.02 -25.56 5.44
C LEU A 71 -10.99 -24.50 6.01
N ASP A 72 -12.10 -24.24 5.31
CA ASP A 72 -13.08 -23.26 5.73
C ASP A 72 -13.80 -23.70 7.02
N GLY A 73 -13.77 -22.86 8.04
CA GLY A 73 -14.34 -23.14 9.36
C GLY A 73 -13.50 -24.07 10.24
N GLN A 74 -12.33 -24.53 9.79
CA GLN A 74 -11.46 -25.42 10.57
C GLN A 74 -10.54 -24.63 11.50
N THR A 75 -10.32 -25.18 12.70
CA THR A 75 -9.32 -24.67 13.64
C THR A 75 -7.98 -25.31 13.36
N LEU A 76 -7.00 -24.51 12.95
CA LEU A 76 -5.65 -24.96 12.65
C LEU A 76 -4.64 -24.25 13.54
N TRP A 77 -3.65 -25.01 13.99
CA TRP A 77 -2.44 -24.44 14.57
C TRP A 77 -1.57 -23.87 13.44
N LEU A 78 -1.31 -22.58 13.53
CA LEU A 78 -0.45 -21.85 12.61
C LEU A 78 0.62 -21.06 13.36
N GLN A 79 1.76 -20.90 12.71
CA GLN A 79 2.86 -20.06 13.16
C GLN A 79 3.08 -18.95 12.15
N GLY A 80 2.98 -17.70 12.59
CA GLY A 80 3.09 -16.54 11.70
C GLY A 80 3.78 -15.38 12.38
N LYS A 81 4.30 -14.46 11.56
CA LYS A 81 4.82 -13.18 12.03
C LYS A 81 3.71 -12.14 11.94
N VAL A 82 3.53 -11.36 13.00
CA VAL A 82 2.62 -10.21 13.00
C VAL A 82 3.21 -9.11 12.12
N VAL A 83 2.45 -8.67 11.13
CA VAL A 83 2.80 -7.59 10.21
C VAL A 83 1.73 -6.51 10.26
N GLY A 84 2.11 -5.28 9.92
CA GLY A 84 1.24 -4.12 10.10
C GLY A 84 1.17 -3.65 11.55
N LEU A 85 0.34 -2.63 11.79
CA LEU A 85 0.07 -2.10 13.13
C LEU A 85 -1.18 -2.78 13.70
N PRO A 86 -1.07 -3.52 14.81
CA PRO A 86 -2.23 -4.13 15.46
C PRO A 86 -3.23 -3.06 15.90
N SER A 87 -4.48 -3.18 15.46
CA SER A 87 -5.56 -2.28 15.87
C SER A 87 -6.31 -2.93 17.04
N VAL A 88 -6.41 -2.23 18.16
CA VAL A 88 -7.19 -2.66 19.32
C VAL A 88 -8.47 -1.86 19.37
N ALA A 89 -9.61 -2.52 19.24
CA ALA A 89 -10.93 -1.90 19.33
C ALA A 89 -11.84 -2.77 20.19
N GLU A 90 -12.52 -2.18 21.18
CA GLU A 90 -13.55 -2.85 22.00
C GLU A 90 -13.14 -4.25 22.48
N ARG A 91 -11.92 -4.39 23.03
CA ARG A 91 -11.36 -5.67 23.55
C ARG A 91 -11.07 -6.73 22.48
N VAL A 92 -11.07 -6.35 21.20
CA VAL A 92 -10.64 -7.17 20.07
C VAL A 92 -9.34 -6.63 19.51
N VAL A 93 -8.31 -7.47 19.50
CA VAL A 93 -7.04 -7.18 18.84
C VAL A 93 -7.12 -7.73 17.42
N ARG A 94 -7.10 -6.85 16.41
CA ARG A 94 -7.05 -7.25 14.99
C ARG A 94 -5.65 -6.99 14.46
N PHE A 95 -5.07 -8.00 13.83
CA PHE A 95 -3.73 -7.91 13.25
C PHE A 95 -3.62 -8.82 12.03
N GLU A 96 -2.57 -8.60 11.25
CA GLU A 96 -2.28 -9.39 10.06
C GLU A 96 -1.10 -10.33 10.34
N LEU A 97 -1.21 -11.57 9.87
CA LEU A 97 -0.16 -12.56 9.91
C LEU A 97 0.39 -12.77 8.51
N GLU A 98 1.70 -12.65 8.37
CA GLU A 98 2.41 -12.96 7.13
C GLU A 98 3.28 -14.21 7.30
N GLY A 99 3.34 -15.03 6.25
CA GLY A 99 4.13 -16.25 6.23
C GLY A 99 3.62 -17.32 7.20
N ALA A 100 2.30 -17.42 7.37
CA ALA A 100 1.68 -18.40 8.23
C ALA A 100 2.00 -19.82 7.75
N ARG A 101 2.64 -20.63 8.60
CA ARG A 101 2.94 -22.03 8.32
C ARG A 101 2.09 -22.93 9.21
N SER A 102 1.43 -23.91 8.61
CA SER A 102 0.82 -25.03 9.32
C SER A 102 1.46 -26.34 8.86
N ARG A 103 1.57 -27.31 9.77
CA ARG A 103 2.09 -28.65 9.43
C ARG A 103 1.16 -29.43 8.49
N ARG A 104 -0.13 -29.06 8.45
CA ARG A 104 -1.19 -29.83 7.80
C ARG A 104 -1.72 -29.20 6.52
N ALA A 105 -1.33 -27.96 6.20
CA ALA A 105 -1.91 -27.21 5.10
C ALA A 105 -1.00 -26.11 4.58
N ILE A 106 -1.12 -25.83 3.28
CA ILE A 106 -0.64 -24.61 2.65
C ILE A 106 -1.65 -23.51 2.97
N LEU A 107 -1.15 -22.41 3.52
CA LEU A 107 -1.94 -21.26 3.93
C LEU A 107 -1.65 -20.06 3.01
N PRO A 108 -2.56 -19.08 2.93
CA PRO A 108 -2.32 -17.83 2.21
C PRO A 108 -1.07 -17.11 2.69
N ALA A 109 -0.52 -16.24 1.83
CA ALA A 109 0.59 -15.38 2.20
C ALA A 109 0.24 -14.46 3.39
N ARG A 110 -0.99 -13.93 3.39
CA ARG A 110 -1.51 -13.01 4.43
C ARG A 110 -2.87 -13.44 4.96
N ILE A 111 -2.99 -13.45 6.28
CA ILE A 111 -4.20 -13.82 7.00
C ILE A 111 -4.54 -12.70 7.98
N ARG A 112 -5.77 -12.18 7.92
CA ARG A 112 -6.24 -11.21 8.89
C ARG A 112 -6.92 -11.93 10.05
N VAL A 113 -6.46 -11.67 11.27
CA VAL A 113 -6.91 -12.39 12.45
C VAL A 113 -7.48 -11.43 13.49
N ALA A 114 -8.55 -11.84 14.15
CA ALA A 114 -9.14 -11.16 15.30
C ALA A 114 -8.98 -12.02 16.57
N TRP A 115 -8.49 -11.42 17.65
CA TRP A 115 -8.36 -12.05 18.96
C TRP A 115 -9.25 -11.33 19.97
N TYR A 116 -10.32 -12.00 20.39
CA TYR A 116 -11.25 -11.48 21.40
C TYR A 116 -10.67 -11.71 22.80
N GLY A 117 -10.49 -10.64 23.57
CA GLY A 117 -9.90 -10.73 24.92
C GLY A 117 -8.45 -11.21 24.95
N GLY A 118 -7.74 -11.13 23.82
CA GLY A 118 -6.34 -11.52 23.73
C GLY A 118 -5.39 -10.54 24.41
N PRO A 119 -4.14 -10.97 24.69
CA PRO A 119 -3.10 -10.07 25.17
C PRO A 119 -2.76 -9.01 24.11
N GLN A 120 -2.07 -7.95 24.54
CA GLN A 120 -1.54 -6.95 23.61
C GLN A 120 -0.50 -7.60 22.69
N VAL A 121 -0.74 -7.51 21.38
CA VAL A 121 0.14 -8.03 20.33
C VAL A 121 0.89 -6.86 19.72
N ASN A 122 2.20 -7.02 19.50
CA ASN A 122 3.03 -5.99 18.86
C ASN A 122 3.44 -6.40 17.44
N SER A 123 3.75 -5.40 16.61
CA SER A 123 4.24 -5.65 15.26
C SER A 123 5.58 -6.40 15.30
N GLY A 124 5.78 -7.37 14.42
CA GLY A 124 7.03 -8.11 14.31
C GLY A 124 7.20 -9.29 15.25
N GLU A 125 6.26 -9.53 16.16
CA GLU A 125 6.23 -10.72 17.02
C GLU A 125 5.95 -11.99 16.20
N ARG A 126 6.47 -13.12 16.67
CA ARG A 126 6.12 -14.44 16.13
C ARG A 126 5.26 -15.20 17.13
N TRP A 127 4.09 -15.61 16.67
CA TRP A 127 3.10 -16.29 17.48
C TRP A 127 2.78 -17.66 16.91
N ARG A 128 2.56 -18.61 17.81
CA ARG A 128 1.94 -19.90 17.51
C ARG A 128 0.53 -19.88 18.08
N MET A 129 -0.47 -19.99 17.22
CA MET A 129 -1.86 -19.84 17.63
C MET A 129 -2.78 -20.84 16.94
N ALA A 130 -3.82 -21.24 17.66
CA ALA A 130 -4.97 -21.96 17.13
C ALA A 130 -5.95 -20.95 16.56
N VAL A 131 -6.07 -20.92 15.24
CA VAL A 131 -6.95 -19.98 14.54
C VAL A 131 -8.04 -20.76 13.83
N LYS A 132 -9.29 -20.39 14.08
CA LYS A 132 -10.42 -20.83 13.27
C LYS A 132 -10.40 -20.02 11.97
N LEU A 133 -9.94 -20.65 10.90
CA LEU A 133 -9.82 -20.00 9.60
C LEU A 133 -11.18 -19.98 8.90
N LYS A 134 -11.43 -18.89 8.18
CA LYS A 134 -12.60 -18.70 7.33
C LYS A 134 -12.17 -18.12 6.01
N ARG A 135 -12.89 -18.46 4.95
CA ARG A 135 -12.71 -17.79 3.66
C ARG A 135 -13.16 -16.33 3.76
N PRO A 136 -12.49 -15.41 3.06
CA PRO A 136 -13.00 -14.06 2.87
C PRO A 136 -14.38 -14.13 2.24
N ALA A 137 -15.39 -13.67 2.97
CA ALA A 137 -16.76 -13.57 2.48
C ALA A 137 -17.28 -12.16 2.78
N GLY A 138 -17.91 -11.54 1.79
CA GLY A 138 -18.58 -10.25 1.92
C GLY A 138 -20.09 -10.43 1.93
N LEU A 139 -20.81 -9.50 2.54
CA LEU A 139 -22.25 -9.37 2.35
C LEU A 139 -22.47 -8.79 0.95
N VAL A 140 -23.31 -9.45 0.14
CA VAL A 140 -23.72 -8.94 -1.17
C VAL A 140 -24.84 -7.92 -0.96
N ASN A 141 -24.47 -6.73 -0.48
CA ASN A 141 -25.39 -5.61 -0.33
C ASN A 141 -24.92 -4.45 -1.23
N PRO A 142 -25.72 -4.02 -2.23
CA PRO A 142 -25.34 -2.97 -3.19
C PRO A 142 -24.93 -1.63 -2.54
N ASP A 143 -25.55 -1.27 -1.42
CA ASP A 143 -25.29 -0.01 -0.72
C ASP A 143 -24.23 -0.16 0.39
N ALA A 144 -23.73 -1.37 0.62
CA ALA A 144 -22.74 -1.64 1.64
C ALA A 144 -21.33 -1.71 1.07
N PHE A 145 -20.37 -1.50 1.96
CA PHE A 145 -18.95 -1.68 1.64
C PHE A 145 -18.64 -3.12 1.21
N ASP A 146 -18.06 -3.27 0.02
CA ASP A 146 -17.62 -4.55 -0.54
C ASP A 146 -16.37 -5.07 0.19
N TYR A 147 -16.59 -5.69 1.34
CA TYR A 147 -15.54 -6.19 2.22
C TYR A 147 -14.67 -7.27 1.56
N GLU A 148 -15.27 -8.10 0.70
CA GLU A 148 -14.56 -9.16 0.00
C GLU A 148 -13.60 -8.59 -1.05
N ALA A 149 -14.06 -7.62 -1.86
CA ALA A 149 -13.19 -6.95 -2.81
C ALA A 149 -12.07 -6.18 -2.11
N TRP A 150 -12.34 -5.57 -0.96
CA TRP A 150 -11.32 -4.90 -0.16
C TRP A 150 -10.26 -5.88 0.37
N LEU A 151 -10.66 -7.02 0.93
CA LEU A 151 -9.71 -8.06 1.37
C LEU A 151 -8.87 -8.59 0.21
N LEU A 152 -9.50 -8.79 -0.96
CA LEU A 152 -8.80 -9.22 -2.17
C LEU A 152 -7.77 -8.18 -2.63
N ALA A 153 -8.14 -6.89 -2.61
CA ALA A 153 -7.25 -5.78 -2.96
C ALA A 153 -6.03 -5.70 -2.02
N GLN A 154 -6.22 -6.03 -0.74
CA GLN A 154 -5.14 -6.11 0.25
C GLN A 154 -4.31 -7.40 0.22
N ARG A 155 -4.62 -8.33 -0.71
CA ARG A 155 -4.00 -9.67 -0.80
C ARG A 155 -4.19 -10.50 0.46
N ILE A 156 -5.32 -10.33 1.15
CA ILE A 156 -5.68 -11.12 2.32
C ILE A 156 -6.47 -12.33 1.84
N GLY A 157 -5.85 -13.51 1.91
CA GLY A 157 -6.43 -14.76 1.40
C GLY A 157 -7.30 -15.52 2.41
N ALA A 158 -7.23 -15.16 3.70
CA ALA A 158 -8.07 -15.73 4.76
C ALA A 158 -8.35 -14.73 5.88
N THR A 159 -9.49 -14.92 6.53
CA THR A 159 -9.79 -14.30 7.83
C THR A 159 -9.79 -15.37 8.91
N GLY A 160 -9.61 -14.98 10.17
CA GLY A 160 -9.66 -15.95 11.25
C GLY A 160 -9.87 -15.36 12.63
N THR A 161 -10.28 -16.23 13.55
CA THR A 161 -10.44 -15.88 14.96
C THR A 161 -9.47 -16.71 15.80
N VAL A 162 -8.67 -16.07 16.64
CA VAL A 162 -7.79 -16.78 17.58
C VAL A 162 -8.63 -17.38 18.69
N VAL A 163 -8.40 -18.67 18.95
CA VAL A 163 -8.97 -19.38 20.11
C VAL A 163 -7.95 -19.38 21.25
N ASP A 164 -6.69 -19.70 20.92
CA ASP A 164 -5.61 -19.76 21.89
C ASP A 164 -4.27 -19.48 21.19
N GLY A 165 -3.27 -19.00 21.92
CA GLY A 165 -1.98 -18.64 21.35
C GLY A 165 -0.87 -18.46 22.35
N GLN A 166 0.34 -18.81 21.91
CA GLN A 166 1.58 -18.66 22.65
C GLN A 166 2.58 -17.83 21.84
N LEU A 167 3.21 -16.86 22.50
CA LEU A 167 4.30 -16.08 21.93
C LEU A 167 5.55 -16.97 21.78
N LEU A 168 6.09 -17.07 20.57
CA LEU A 168 7.32 -17.82 20.29
C LEU A 168 8.56 -16.94 20.33
N THR A 169 8.46 -15.73 19.77
CA THR A 169 9.61 -14.81 19.70
C THR A 169 9.11 -13.38 19.85
N PRO A 170 9.67 -12.60 20.79
CA PRO A 170 9.34 -11.20 20.94
C PRO A 170 9.76 -10.42 19.70
N ALA A 171 9.14 -9.25 19.50
CA ALA A 171 9.36 -8.41 18.35
C ALA A 171 10.85 -8.11 18.12
N ARG A 172 11.34 -8.36 16.90
CA ARG A 172 12.65 -7.86 16.45
C ARG A 172 12.43 -6.80 15.36
N GLY A 173 12.92 -5.58 15.60
CA GLY A 173 12.88 -4.49 14.62
C GLY A 173 11.52 -3.80 14.48
N ALA A 174 10.68 -3.78 15.51
CA ALA A 174 9.39 -3.08 15.53
C ALA A 174 9.52 -1.56 15.75
N TRP A 175 10.46 -0.92 15.03
CA TRP A 175 10.78 0.50 15.21
C TRP A 175 9.57 1.41 14.92
N ARG A 176 8.70 1.04 13.97
CA ARG A 176 7.45 1.76 13.68
C ARG A 176 6.47 1.71 14.86
N ASP A 177 6.37 0.54 15.50
CA ASP A 177 5.50 0.37 16.66
C ASP A 177 6.06 1.11 17.88
N LEU A 178 7.38 1.15 18.05
CA LEU A 178 8.03 1.97 19.07
C LEU A 178 7.74 3.47 18.86
N ILE A 179 7.83 3.96 17.62
CA ILE A 179 7.48 5.35 17.28
C ILE A 179 5.99 5.59 17.58
N ARG A 180 5.11 4.66 17.20
CA ARG A 180 3.67 4.73 17.51
C ARG A 180 3.42 4.85 19.02
N GLN A 181 4.01 3.96 19.81
CA GLN A 181 3.88 3.98 21.26
C GLN A 181 4.40 5.28 21.86
N ARG A 182 5.51 5.82 21.34
CA ARG A 182 6.01 7.15 21.75
C ARG A 182 5.05 8.27 21.39
N LEU A 183 4.47 8.26 20.20
CA LEU A 183 3.50 9.29 19.78
C LEU A 183 2.22 9.22 20.62
N LEU A 184 1.75 8.01 20.95
CA LEU A 184 0.61 7.81 21.84
C LEU A 184 0.92 8.12 23.31
N ALA A 185 2.18 8.24 23.69
CA ALA A 185 2.58 8.63 25.04
C ALA A 185 2.81 10.14 25.18
N VAL A 186 2.80 10.89 24.08
CA VAL A 186 2.90 12.35 24.11
C VAL A 186 1.53 12.90 24.46
N ASP A 187 1.41 13.62 25.58
CA ASP A 187 0.17 14.29 25.96
C ASP A 187 -0.19 15.37 24.93
N ALA A 188 -1.06 14.98 24.00
CA ALA A 188 -1.59 15.83 22.93
C ALA A 188 -3.05 16.20 23.19
N GLN A 189 -3.44 16.36 24.46
CA GLN A 189 -4.78 16.80 24.87
C GLN A 189 -5.90 15.96 24.21
N GLY A 190 -5.72 14.64 24.16
CA GLY A 190 -6.67 13.69 23.56
C GLY A 190 -6.60 13.54 22.03
N ARG A 191 -5.64 14.17 21.34
CA ARG A 191 -5.47 14.10 19.86
C ARG A 191 -4.32 13.21 19.40
N GLU A 192 -3.80 12.37 20.29
CA GLU A 192 -2.70 11.42 20.05
C GLU A 192 -2.96 10.52 18.83
N GLY A 193 -4.21 10.05 18.68
CA GLY A 193 -4.65 9.26 17.53
C GLY A 193 -4.56 10.02 16.20
N GLY A 194 -4.81 11.33 16.20
CA GLY A 194 -4.65 12.19 15.02
C GLY A 194 -3.19 12.39 14.62
N LEU A 195 -2.29 12.54 15.60
CA LEU A 195 -0.85 12.63 15.35
C LEU A 195 -0.30 11.31 14.80
N ALA A 196 -0.70 10.17 15.37
CA ALA A 196 -0.35 8.87 14.85
C ALA A 196 -0.90 8.66 13.42
N ALA A 197 -2.12 9.13 13.13
CA ALA A 197 -2.70 9.07 11.80
C ALA A 197 -1.91 9.90 10.79
N LEU A 198 -1.52 11.13 11.12
CA LEU A 198 -0.78 12.01 10.22
C LEU A 198 0.68 11.56 9.98
N VAL A 199 1.35 11.05 11.01
CA VAL A 199 2.78 10.70 10.93
C VAL A 199 2.99 9.28 10.42
N LEU A 200 2.21 8.32 10.93
CA LEU A 200 2.36 6.89 10.63
C LEU A 200 1.29 6.34 9.69
N GLY A 201 0.21 7.10 9.44
CA GLY A 201 -0.93 6.63 8.64
C GLY A 201 -1.91 5.78 9.44
N ASP A 202 -1.76 5.75 10.76
CA ASP A 202 -2.51 4.88 11.64
C ASP A 202 -3.69 5.60 12.30
N GLY A 203 -4.88 5.44 11.73
CA GLY A 203 -6.13 5.98 12.28
C GLY A 203 -6.74 5.14 13.42
N SER A 204 -6.09 4.08 13.90
CA SER A 204 -6.67 3.18 14.92
C SER A 204 -6.91 3.83 16.29
N GLY A 205 -6.23 4.94 16.59
CA GLY A 205 -6.40 5.69 17.84
C GLY A 205 -7.47 6.78 17.80
N LEU A 206 -8.18 6.97 16.69
CA LEU A 206 -9.21 8.01 16.56
C LEU A 206 -10.54 7.54 17.15
N SER A 207 -11.20 8.41 17.93
CA SER A 207 -12.54 8.14 18.43
C SER A 207 -13.57 8.14 17.29
N SER A 208 -14.72 7.49 17.48
CA SER A 208 -15.81 7.50 16.51
C SER A 208 -16.35 8.91 16.23
N THR A 209 -16.29 9.80 17.23
CA THR A 209 -16.68 11.21 17.10
C THR A 209 -15.69 12.00 16.24
N ASP A 210 -14.38 11.76 16.39
CA ASP A 210 -13.37 12.41 15.53
C ASP A 210 -13.54 11.96 14.08
N TRP A 211 -13.85 10.67 13.88
CA TRP A 211 -14.13 10.12 12.55
C TRP A 211 -15.33 10.80 11.88
N GLN A 212 -16.41 11.06 12.61
CA GLN A 212 -17.59 11.77 12.08
C GLN A 212 -17.25 13.22 11.71
N VAL A 213 -16.56 13.95 12.59
CA VAL A 213 -16.15 15.34 12.32
C VAL A 213 -15.26 15.43 11.07
N LEU A 214 -14.33 14.49 10.92
CA LEU A 214 -13.46 14.43 9.74
C LEU A 214 -14.25 14.09 8.45
N GLN A 215 -15.26 13.23 8.55
CA GLN A 215 -16.15 12.89 7.43
C GLN A 215 -17.01 14.10 7.03
N ASP A 216 -17.63 14.76 8.00
CA ASP A 216 -18.52 15.92 7.78
C ASP A 216 -17.75 17.10 7.17
N THR A 217 -16.50 17.29 7.57
CA THR A 217 -15.62 18.33 7.02
C THR A 217 -14.94 17.92 5.70
N GLY A 218 -15.09 16.67 5.26
CA GLY A 218 -14.41 16.12 4.07
C GLY A 218 -12.88 16.02 4.21
N THR A 219 -12.33 16.18 5.41
CA THR A 219 -10.88 16.21 5.66
C THR A 219 -10.26 14.84 5.92
N VAL A 220 -11.05 13.76 5.89
CA VAL A 220 -10.56 12.36 5.98
C VAL A 220 -9.39 12.10 5.03
N HIS A 221 -9.44 12.64 3.81
CA HIS A 221 -8.39 12.44 2.80
C HIS A 221 -7.05 13.12 3.13
N LEU A 222 -7.06 14.13 4.01
CA LEU A 222 -5.84 14.77 4.52
C LEU A 222 -5.19 13.95 5.63
N LEU A 223 -6.03 13.29 6.44
CA LEU A 223 -5.60 12.48 7.58
C LEU A 223 -5.04 11.12 7.14
N VAL A 224 -5.64 10.48 6.14
CA VAL A 224 -5.08 9.28 5.51
C VAL A 224 -3.89 9.72 4.68
N ILE A 225 -2.68 9.23 4.99
CA ILE A 225 -1.43 9.61 4.29
C ILE A 225 -1.65 9.67 2.78
N SER A 226 -1.78 10.90 2.29
CA SER A 226 -1.91 11.19 0.87
C SER A 226 -0.53 11.15 0.23
N GLY A 227 -0.46 10.61 -0.99
CA GLY A 227 0.74 10.65 -1.82
C GLY A 227 1.29 12.08 -2.05
N GLN A 228 0.47 13.10 -1.79
CA GLN A 228 0.86 14.50 -1.81
C GLN A 228 1.90 14.85 -0.74
N HIS A 229 1.84 14.29 0.48
CA HIS A 229 2.83 14.55 1.51
C HIS A 229 4.23 14.10 1.07
N ILE A 230 4.29 12.96 0.40
CA ILE A 230 5.53 12.39 -0.16
C ILE A 230 6.07 13.26 -1.28
N GLY A 231 5.19 13.71 -2.18
CA GLY A 231 5.56 14.62 -3.26
C GLY A 231 6.07 15.97 -2.75
N LEU A 232 5.40 16.54 -1.75
CA LEU A 232 5.79 17.80 -1.10
C LEU A 232 7.16 17.66 -0.43
N LEU A 233 7.37 16.61 0.38
CA LEU A 233 8.63 16.36 1.06
C LEU A 233 9.79 16.21 0.05
N ALA A 234 9.59 15.40 -0.99
CA ALA A 234 10.57 15.22 -2.06
C ALA A 234 10.85 16.55 -2.79
N GLY A 235 9.82 17.34 -3.07
CA GLY A 235 9.93 18.66 -3.70
C GLY A 235 10.68 19.68 -2.85
N VAL A 236 10.41 19.74 -1.54
CA VAL A 236 11.11 20.63 -0.60
C VAL A 236 12.59 20.27 -0.52
N ILE A 237 12.93 18.98 -0.40
CA ILE A 237 14.33 18.53 -0.34
C ILE A 237 15.05 18.83 -1.66
N TYR A 238 14.40 18.57 -2.79
CA TYR A 238 14.93 18.95 -4.10
C TYR A 238 15.18 20.46 -4.20
N ALA A 239 14.21 21.28 -3.79
CA ALA A 239 14.30 22.74 -3.82
C ALA A 239 15.40 23.27 -2.88
N LEU A 240 15.57 22.66 -1.71
CA LEU A 240 16.61 23.03 -0.74
C LEU A 240 18.00 22.76 -1.31
N VAL A 241 18.24 21.55 -1.87
CA VAL A 241 19.53 21.24 -2.52
C VAL A 241 19.77 22.15 -3.73
N ALA A 242 18.74 22.41 -4.53
CA ALA A 242 18.84 23.34 -5.66
C ALA A 242 19.14 24.79 -5.20
N GLY A 243 18.55 25.24 -4.10
CA GLY A 243 18.79 26.55 -3.49
C GLY A 243 20.21 26.69 -2.96
N LEU A 244 20.71 25.69 -2.23
CA LEU A 244 22.10 25.65 -1.75
C LEU A 244 23.11 25.66 -2.90
N ALA A 245 22.82 24.94 -3.99
CA ALA A 245 23.64 24.95 -5.19
C ALA A 245 23.65 26.33 -5.87
N ARG A 246 22.51 27.04 -5.90
CA ARG A 246 22.40 28.39 -6.45
C ARG A 246 23.13 29.43 -5.61
N TRP A 247 23.12 29.31 -4.29
CA TRP A 247 23.84 30.20 -3.37
C TRP A 247 25.32 29.86 -3.21
N GLY A 248 25.83 28.86 -3.96
CA GLY A 248 27.25 28.50 -3.94
C GLY A 248 27.71 27.80 -2.67
N LEU A 249 26.78 27.42 -1.79
CA LEU A 249 27.03 26.70 -0.53
C LEU A 249 27.16 25.19 -0.74
N TRP A 250 26.84 24.68 -1.94
CA TRP A 250 26.98 23.27 -2.27
C TRP A 250 28.41 22.91 -2.68
N PRO A 251 28.96 21.77 -2.24
CA PRO A 251 30.30 21.33 -2.61
C PRO A 251 30.48 21.29 -4.14
N ARG A 252 31.47 22.03 -4.67
CA ARG A 252 31.76 22.09 -6.12
C ARG A 252 32.20 20.74 -6.70
N ALA A 253 32.68 19.83 -5.85
CA ALA A 253 33.08 18.48 -6.24
C ALA A 253 31.90 17.54 -6.56
N LEU A 254 30.68 17.87 -6.11
CA LEU A 254 29.49 17.02 -6.30
C LEU A 254 28.50 17.65 -7.28
N PRO A 255 28.02 16.89 -8.29
CA PRO A 255 27.00 17.39 -9.19
C PRO A 255 25.68 17.54 -8.44
N TRP A 256 25.20 18.78 -8.28
CA TRP A 256 24.03 19.09 -7.46
C TRP A 256 22.75 18.37 -7.92
N LEU A 257 22.55 18.19 -9.23
CA LEU A 257 21.31 17.63 -9.79
C LEU A 257 21.13 16.12 -9.46
N PRO A 258 22.11 15.24 -9.69
CA PRO A 258 22.09 13.86 -9.18
C PRO A 258 21.92 13.77 -7.66
N CYS A 259 22.61 14.61 -6.89
CA CYS A 259 22.48 14.63 -5.43
C CYS A 259 21.06 15.02 -4.99
N ALA A 260 20.48 16.07 -5.60
CA ALA A 260 19.12 16.51 -5.31
C ALA A 260 18.10 15.41 -5.62
N CYS A 261 18.24 14.72 -6.75
CA CYS A 261 17.36 13.62 -7.12
C CYS A 261 17.51 12.42 -6.17
N ALA A 262 18.75 12.04 -5.83
CA ALA A 262 19.01 10.94 -4.91
C ALA A 262 18.44 11.24 -3.51
N LEU A 263 18.70 12.43 -2.96
CA LEU A 263 18.20 12.83 -1.64
C LEU A 263 16.68 12.93 -1.61
N ALA A 264 16.05 13.52 -2.63
CA ALA A 264 14.60 13.59 -2.73
C ALA A 264 13.96 12.19 -2.81
N PHE A 265 14.57 11.27 -3.55
CA PHE A 265 14.09 9.88 -3.65
C PHE A 265 14.29 9.11 -2.34
N ILE A 266 15.45 9.25 -1.69
CA ILE A 266 15.74 8.65 -0.38
C ILE A 266 14.73 9.15 0.65
N ALA A 267 14.42 10.45 0.66
CA ALA A 267 13.44 11.00 1.57
C ALA A 267 12.02 10.48 1.30
N ALA A 268 11.62 10.38 0.02
CA ALA A 268 10.35 9.79 -0.36
C ALA A 268 10.25 8.32 0.08
N LEU A 269 11.33 7.54 -0.08
CA LEU A 269 11.40 6.15 0.38
C LEU A 269 11.40 6.05 1.91
N GLY A 270 12.15 6.90 2.60
CA GLY A 270 12.22 6.94 4.06
C GLY A 270 10.86 7.25 4.68
N TYR A 271 10.15 8.25 4.15
CA TYR A 271 8.78 8.53 4.53
C TYR A 271 7.83 7.38 4.16
N GLY A 272 8.02 6.75 3.00
CA GLY A 272 7.23 5.59 2.60
C GLY A 272 7.38 4.39 3.53
N LEU A 273 8.58 4.15 4.06
CA LEU A 273 8.87 3.15 5.08
C LEU A 273 8.18 3.49 6.41
N LEU A 274 8.22 4.75 6.83
CA LEU A 274 7.53 5.26 8.03
C LEU A 274 6.01 5.06 7.94
N ALA A 275 5.44 5.42 6.80
CA ALA A 275 4.01 5.29 6.49
C ALA A 275 3.55 3.85 6.24
N GLY A 276 4.46 2.88 6.13
CA GLY A 276 4.11 1.46 5.99
C GLY A 276 3.86 0.97 4.58
N PHE A 277 4.28 1.73 3.57
CA PHE A 277 4.18 1.34 2.17
C PHE A 277 2.77 0.90 1.76
N GLU A 278 1.78 1.64 2.23
CA GLU A 278 0.41 1.54 1.76
C GLU A 278 0.34 1.77 0.24
N VAL A 279 -0.76 1.33 -0.40
CA VAL A 279 -0.92 1.45 -1.86
C VAL A 279 -0.77 2.90 -2.36
N PRO A 280 -1.34 3.93 -1.71
CA PRO A 280 -1.14 5.33 -2.11
C PRO A 280 0.33 5.77 -2.05
N VAL A 281 1.05 5.35 -1.01
CA VAL A 281 2.47 5.64 -0.79
C VAL A 281 3.32 5.06 -1.92
N ARG A 282 3.08 3.79 -2.29
CA ARG A 282 3.79 3.14 -3.40
C ARG A 282 3.62 3.90 -4.71
N ARG A 283 2.39 4.32 -5.03
CA ARG A 283 2.11 5.10 -6.25
C ARG A 283 2.87 6.42 -6.24
N ALA A 284 2.88 7.14 -5.12
CA ALA A 284 3.61 8.39 -4.99
C ALA A 284 5.13 8.20 -5.15
N CYS A 285 5.72 7.18 -4.52
CA CYS A 285 7.14 6.87 -4.69
C CYS A 285 7.50 6.56 -6.15
N VAL A 286 6.65 5.80 -6.87
CA VAL A 286 6.84 5.50 -8.29
C VAL A 286 6.73 6.77 -9.15
N MET A 287 5.72 7.61 -8.90
CA MET A 287 5.57 8.89 -9.61
C MET A 287 6.77 9.82 -9.39
N VAL A 288 7.23 9.95 -8.14
CA VAL A 288 8.44 10.73 -7.80
C VAL A 288 9.66 10.15 -8.51
N ALA A 289 9.86 8.83 -8.48
CA ALA A 289 10.97 8.18 -9.19
C ALA A 289 10.94 8.46 -10.69
N MET A 290 9.77 8.36 -11.33
CA MET A 290 9.61 8.66 -12.76
C MET A 290 9.96 10.11 -13.08
N VAL A 291 9.49 11.07 -12.29
CA VAL A 291 9.81 12.50 -12.47
C VAL A 291 11.30 12.78 -12.29
N LEU A 292 11.93 12.18 -11.28
CA LEU A 292 13.36 12.34 -11.02
C LEU A 292 14.21 11.70 -12.12
N LEU A 293 13.84 10.51 -12.60
CA LEU A 293 14.50 9.85 -13.74
C LEU A 293 14.36 10.67 -15.02
N TRP A 294 13.16 11.20 -15.28
CA TRP A 294 12.92 12.12 -16.40
C TRP A 294 13.84 13.34 -16.27
N ARG A 295 13.94 13.94 -15.08
CA ARG A 295 14.80 15.10 -14.84
C ARG A 295 16.28 14.81 -15.04
N LEU A 296 16.76 13.62 -14.62
CA LEU A 296 18.14 13.18 -14.83
C LEU A 296 18.46 12.92 -16.31
N ARG A 297 17.48 12.38 -17.06
CA ARG A 297 17.60 12.09 -18.49
C ARG A 297 17.57 13.36 -19.33
N PHE A 298 16.67 14.28 -19.02
CA PHE A 298 16.46 15.54 -19.75
C PHE A 298 17.17 16.73 -19.07
N ARG A 299 18.38 16.51 -18.56
CA ARG A 299 19.23 17.53 -17.94
C ARG A 299 19.47 18.78 -18.79
N HIS A 300 19.35 18.65 -20.11
CA HIS A 300 19.57 19.69 -21.11
C HIS A 300 18.35 20.57 -21.37
N LEU A 301 17.16 20.09 -21.02
CA LEU A 301 15.96 20.92 -20.97
C LEU A 301 15.99 21.64 -19.63
N GLY A 302 16.81 22.69 -19.56
CA GLY A 302 16.70 23.66 -18.50
C GLY A 302 15.24 24.06 -18.41
N VAL A 303 14.67 23.99 -17.20
CA VAL A 303 13.46 24.76 -16.93
C VAL A 303 13.91 26.21 -17.11
N VAL A 304 13.74 26.74 -18.32
CA VAL A 304 13.99 28.14 -18.65
C VAL A 304 13.00 28.92 -17.81
N TRP A 305 13.41 29.27 -16.60
CA TRP A 305 12.75 30.33 -15.87
C TRP A 305 13.20 31.62 -16.54
N PRO A 306 12.28 32.42 -17.12
CA PRO A 306 12.64 33.59 -17.88
C PRO A 306 13.06 34.70 -16.93
N HIS A 307 14.29 34.67 -16.43
CA HIS A 307 15.00 35.85 -15.94
C HIS A 307 16.50 35.59 -15.97
N SER A 308 17.06 35.72 -17.17
CA SER A 308 18.42 36.22 -17.33
C SER A 308 18.33 37.67 -17.80
N THR A 309 18.29 38.62 -16.88
CA THR A 309 18.90 39.91 -17.16
C THR A 309 20.41 39.72 -17.01
N ARG A 310 21.06 39.42 -18.14
CA ARG A 310 22.49 39.69 -18.31
C ARG A 310 22.61 41.19 -18.59
N CYS A 311 23.29 41.90 -17.71
CA CYS A 311 24.21 42.97 -18.09
C CYS A 311 25.59 42.53 -17.58
#